data_AF-A0A7S2I4Q4-F1
#
_entry.id   AF-A0A7S2I4Q4-F1
#
_cell.length_a   1.000
_cell.length_b   1.000
_cell.length_c   1.000
_cell.angle_alpha   90.00
_cell.angle_beta   90.00
_cell.angle_gamma   90.00
#
_symmetry.space_group_name_H-M   'P 1'
#
loop_
_entity.id
_entity.type
_entity.pdbx_description
1 polymer ?
#
loop_
_entity_poly.entity_id
_entity_poly.type
_entity_poly.pdbx_seq_one_letter_code
_entity_poly.pdbx_strand_id
1 'polypeptide(L)'
;MVASPSLSRCFCHRRDLNRKDQPVSYSRAAMVVISNCFSLLSLILIYISTVKSFTQIAITKRQRLASTVVVSRQTTKYLDGMLREKTFCKTDKTGLYMAKGGGGSGGFFDNIGKFFDELNNGGDGSEDENGEDDMDFIGSSRIFTIPAKSIKIGGLRLFLTLYLMGQQNSPEKGSWKANQSGDATIDLIYRDQSGALMVNFKEDKITIDRLGSAPSTKYLMHESQMLNGLLDELENIVDGGDVNEDDRLLVLPAPGDAINKARDTIAFS
;
A
#
# COMPACT_ATOMS: atom_id res chain seq x y z
N MET A 1 -29.90 10.58 54.82
CA MET A 1 -29.40 11.31 56.00
C MET A 1 -28.46 10.41 56.78
N VAL A 2 -27.14 10.51 56.54
CA VAL A 2 -26.08 10.22 57.54
C VAL A 2 -24.90 11.12 57.17
N ALA A 3 -24.37 11.81 58.17
CA ALA A 3 -23.41 12.90 58.07
C ALA A 3 -21.94 12.44 58.21
N SER A 4 -21.04 13.16 57.52
CA SER A 4 -19.69 13.69 57.87
C SER A 4 -18.85 13.03 59.00
N PRO A 5 -17.49 13.00 58.95
CA PRO A 5 -16.69 14.24 58.88
C PRO A 5 -15.29 14.22 58.21
N SER A 6 -14.91 15.45 57.83
CA SER A 6 -13.60 15.97 57.44
C SER A 6 -12.53 15.89 58.55
N LEU A 7 -11.27 15.62 58.18
CA LEU A 7 -10.11 15.83 59.05
C LEU A 7 -9.11 16.82 58.42
N SER A 8 -9.20 18.06 58.90
CA SER A 8 -8.13 19.07 58.84
C SER A 8 -6.97 18.65 59.73
N ARG A 9 -5.74 18.72 59.22
CA ARG A 9 -4.53 18.79 60.06
C ARG A 9 -3.79 20.08 59.79
N CYS A 10 -3.90 20.98 60.76
CA CYS A 10 -2.96 22.07 60.99
C CYS A 10 -1.64 21.51 61.50
N PHE A 11 -0.51 21.98 60.95
CA PHE A 11 0.79 21.85 61.59
C PHE A 11 1.41 23.25 61.68
N CYS A 12 1.55 23.74 62.90
CA CYS A 12 2.22 24.98 63.26
C CYS A 12 3.55 24.68 63.97
N HIS A 13 4.43 25.68 63.97
CA HIS A 13 5.64 25.89 64.80
C HIS A 13 6.98 25.30 64.29
N ARG A 14 8.15 25.98 64.37
CA ARG A 14 8.57 27.31 64.89
C ARG A 14 10.10 27.48 64.72
N ARG A 15 10.54 28.75 64.61
CA ARG A 15 11.85 29.38 64.95
C ARG A 15 13.06 29.22 64.02
N ASP A 16 13.36 30.35 63.38
CA ASP A 16 14.58 31.18 63.51
C ASP A 16 15.90 30.51 63.87
N LEU A 17 16.90 30.71 63.01
CA LEU A 17 18.25 31.14 63.39
C LEU A 17 18.99 31.72 62.18
N ASN A 18 19.05 33.05 62.14
CA ASN A 18 20.25 33.86 61.92
C ASN A 18 21.38 33.21 61.08
N ARG A 19 21.48 33.59 59.79
CA ARG A 19 22.77 33.52 59.10
C ARG A 19 22.91 34.68 58.10
N LYS A 20 23.91 35.49 58.40
CA LYS A 20 24.50 36.54 57.57
C LYS A 20 24.99 35.93 56.24
N ASP A 21 25.15 36.81 55.26
CA ASP A 21 25.69 36.58 53.91
C ASP A 21 24.60 36.38 52.84
N GLN A 22 24.07 37.51 52.34
CA GLN A 22 23.34 37.54 51.08
C GLN A 22 24.35 37.52 49.90
N PRO A 23 24.40 36.46 49.08
CA PRO A 23 25.00 36.54 47.77
C PRO A 23 24.10 37.37 46.85
N VAL A 24 24.75 38.30 46.15
CA VAL A 24 24.14 39.27 45.23
C VAL A 24 23.23 38.57 44.23
N SER A 25 21.98 39.04 44.16
CA SER A 25 20.93 38.64 43.24
C SER A 25 21.31 38.90 41.77
N TYR A 26 22.18 38.07 41.19
CA TYR A 26 22.46 38.02 39.75
C TYR A 26 21.93 36.74 39.07
N SER A 27 21.26 35.86 39.82
CA SER A 27 21.01 34.49 39.36
C SER A 27 19.77 34.33 38.48
N ARG A 28 18.72 35.16 38.64
CA ARG A 28 17.46 34.97 37.89
C ARG A 28 17.52 35.48 36.44
N ALA A 29 18.15 36.62 36.19
CA ALA A 29 18.27 37.15 34.83
C ALA A 29 19.21 36.28 33.97
N ALA A 30 20.32 35.79 34.55
CA ALA A 30 21.25 34.91 33.85
C ALA A 30 20.63 33.55 33.49
N MET A 31 19.79 32.96 34.35
CA MET A 31 19.11 31.69 34.05
C MET A 31 18.11 31.80 32.88
N VAL A 32 17.40 32.93 32.74
CA VAL A 32 16.46 33.13 31.62
C VAL A 32 17.20 33.25 30.28
N VAL A 33 18.35 33.93 30.26
CA VAL A 33 19.18 34.05 29.05
C VAL A 33 19.76 32.70 28.66
N ILE A 34 20.25 31.90 29.62
CA ILE A 34 20.79 30.56 29.35
C ILE A 34 19.69 29.63 28.82
N SER A 35 18.49 29.65 29.41
CA SER A 35 17.36 28.81 28.97
C SER A 35 16.92 29.13 27.52
N ASN A 36 16.84 30.42 27.17
CA ASN A 36 16.51 30.84 25.81
C ASN A 36 17.61 30.48 24.79
N CYS A 37 18.88 30.55 25.19
CA CYS A 37 19.99 30.11 24.34
C CYS A 37 19.95 28.59 24.06
N PHE A 38 19.60 27.77 25.05
CA PHE A 38 19.44 26.32 24.85
C PHE A 38 18.28 25.99 23.90
N SER A 39 17.17 26.72 24.01
CA SER A 39 16.02 26.53 23.11
C SER A 39 16.38 26.88 21.65
N LEU A 40 17.09 27.98 21.43
CA LEU A 40 17.56 28.37 20.10
C LEU A 40 18.57 27.37 19.50
N LEU A 41 19.51 26.87 20.31
CA LEU A 41 20.45 25.83 19.88
C LEU A 41 19.74 24.54 19.48
N SER A 42 18.70 24.14 20.21
CA SER A 42 17.92 22.94 19.86
C SER A 42 17.21 23.09 18.51
N LEU A 43 16.63 24.27 18.22
CA LEU A 43 15.97 24.55 16.95
C LEU A 43 16.97 24.59 15.78
N ILE A 44 18.16 25.15 15.99
CA ILE A 44 19.23 25.15 14.98
C ILE A 44 19.69 23.72 14.67
N LEU A 45 19.84 22.86 15.68
CA LEU A 45 20.24 21.47 15.47
C LEU A 45 19.16 20.66 14.74
N ILE A 46 17.88 20.87 15.06
CA ILE A 46 16.75 20.27 14.33
C ILE A 46 16.75 20.75 12.87
N TYR A 47 16.97 22.04 12.63
CA TYR A 47 17.04 22.60 11.28
C TYR A 47 18.22 22.01 10.47
N ILE A 48 19.42 21.92 11.05
CA ILE A 48 20.58 21.32 10.36
C ILE A 48 20.32 19.82 10.05
N SER A 49 19.66 19.10 10.96
CA SER A 49 19.30 17.69 10.77
C SER A 49 18.31 17.49 9.60
N THR A 50 17.29 18.33 9.52
CA THR A 50 16.30 18.28 8.42
C THR A 50 16.94 18.61 7.08
N VAL A 51 17.77 19.66 6.98
CA VAL A 51 18.47 20.02 5.74
C VAL A 51 19.42 18.91 5.25
N LYS A 52 20.10 18.22 6.17
CA LYS A 52 20.94 17.05 5.82
C LYS A 52 20.11 15.88 5.26
N SER A 53 18.93 15.62 5.81
CA SER A 53 18.03 14.58 5.29
C SER A 53 17.52 14.91 3.89
N PHE A 54 17.16 16.16 3.63
CA PHE A 54 16.72 16.60 2.29
C PHE A 54 17.83 16.50 1.23
N THR A 55 19.08 16.79 1.58
CA THR A 55 20.20 16.68 0.63
C THR A 55 20.55 15.23 0.29
N GLN A 56 20.45 14.30 1.25
CA GLN A 56 20.62 12.86 0.97
C GLN A 56 19.56 12.33 0.01
N ILE A 57 18.29 12.68 0.21
CA ILE A 57 17.17 12.27 -0.66
C ILE A 57 17.38 12.77 -2.11
N ALA A 58 17.89 13.99 -2.29
CA ALA A 58 18.16 14.55 -3.61
C ALA A 58 19.30 13.83 -4.35
N ILE A 59 20.35 13.40 -3.65
CA ILE A 59 21.47 12.66 -4.23
C ILE A 59 21.03 11.27 -4.67
N THR A 60 20.22 10.56 -3.87
CA THR A 60 19.73 9.22 -4.22
C THR A 60 18.79 9.25 -5.44
N LYS A 61 17.94 10.28 -5.59
CA LYS A 61 17.10 10.44 -6.80
C LYS A 61 17.95 10.67 -8.07
N ARG A 62 19.07 11.38 -7.99
CA ARG A 62 19.98 11.59 -9.13
C ARG A 62 20.69 10.32 -9.57
N GLN A 63 21.06 9.44 -8.64
CA GLN A 63 21.72 8.18 -8.99
C GLN A 63 20.76 7.19 -9.67
N ARG A 64 19.49 7.13 -9.26
CA ARG A 64 18.49 6.27 -9.92
C ARG A 64 18.25 6.65 -11.38
N LEU A 65 18.22 7.96 -11.71
CA LEU A 65 18.01 8.42 -13.09
C LEU A 65 19.21 8.15 -14.01
N ALA A 66 20.45 8.14 -13.48
CA ALA A 66 21.63 7.83 -14.27
C ALA A 66 21.72 6.33 -14.61
N SER A 67 21.29 5.44 -13.72
CA SER A 67 21.27 4.00 -13.95
C SER A 67 20.25 3.58 -15.02
N THR A 68 19.11 4.28 -15.13
CA THR A 68 18.08 3.97 -16.15
C THR A 68 18.57 4.27 -17.58
N VAL A 69 19.44 5.26 -17.76
CA VAL A 69 19.95 5.67 -19.09
C VAL A 69 20.99 4.69 -19.64
N VAL A 70 21.77 4.03 -18.78
CA VAL A 70 22.81 3.08 -19.23
C VAL A 70 22.22 1.72 -19.63
N VAL A 71 21.17 1.25 -18.94
CA VAL A 71 20.48 -0.02 -19.28
C VAL A 71 19.76 0.07 -20.63
N SER A 72 19.29 1.26 -21.03
CA SER A 72 18.60 1.47 -22.32
C SER A 72 19.51 1.38 -23.55
N ARG A 73 20.85 1.42 -23.42
CA ARG A 73 21.78 1.36 -24.57
C ARG A 73 22.32 -0.03 -24.90
N GLN A 74 22.14 -1.03 -24.02
CA GLN A 74 22.58 -2.40 -24.29
C GLN A 74 21.47 -3.29 -24.89
N THR A 75 20.20 -2.97 -24.64
CA THR A 75 19.06 -3.77 -25.16
C THR A 75 18.75 -3.53 -26.64
N THR A 76 19.19 -2.42 -27.22
CA THR A 76 18.99 -2.14 -28.66
C THR A 76 19.95 -2.89 -29.59
N LYS A 77 21.04 -3.46 -29.09
CA LYS A 77 21.96 -4.29 -29.91
C LYS A 77 21.58 -5.77 -29.97
N TYR A 78 20.77 -6.26 -29.03
CA TYR A 78 20.31 -7.66 -29.03
C TYR A 78 19.03 -7.88 -29.84
N LEU A 79 18.18 -6.86 -29.97
CA LEU A 79 16.92 -6.99 -30.72
C LEU A 79 17.09 -6.98 -32.25
N ASP A 80 18.18 -6.42 -32.78
CA ASP A 80 18.44 -6.40 -34.23
C ASP A 80 18.99 -7.74 -34.76
N GLY A 81 19.47 -8.63 -33.88
CA GLY A 81 19.92 -9.98 -34.23
C GLY A 81 18.82 -11.05 -34.23
N MET A 82 17.70 -10.82 -33.52
CA MET A 82 16.64 -11.82 -33.33
C MET A 82 15.52 -11.77 -34.37
N LEU A 83 15.55 -10.80 -35.30
CA LEU A 83 14.54 -10.65 -36.36
C LEU A 83 14.85 -11.43 -37.65
N ARG A 84 15.89 -12.27 -37.68
CA ARG A 84 16.30 -13.00 -38.89
C ARG A 84 16.07 -14.52 -38.89
N GLU A 85 15.41 -15.07 -37.88
CA GLU A 85 15.12 -16.51 -37.80
C GLU A 85 13.68 -16.77 -37.32
N LYS A 86 12.71 -16.62 -38.22
CA LYS A 86 11.40 -17.28 -38.09
C LYS A 86 11.01 -17.92 -39.41
N THR A 87 11.66 -19.03 -39.71
CA THR A 87 11.10 -20.06 -40.59
C THR A 87 10.00 -20.80 -39.84
N PHE A 88 8.77 -20.53 -40.26
CA PHE A 88 7.77 -21.54 -40.60
C PHE A 88 7.58 -22.71 -39.62
N CYS A 89 6.62 -22.58 -38.71
CA CYS A 89 5.88 -23.71 -38.17
C CYS A 89 4.41 -23.56 -38.58
N LYS A 90 3.95 -24.43 -39.48
CA LYS A 90 2.53 -24.69 -39.74
C LYS A 90 1.98 -25.41 -38.52
N THR A 91 1.04 -24.79 -37.83
CA THR A 91 0.27 -25.45 -36.78
C THR A 91 -1.12 -25.77 -37.33
N ASP A 92 -1.48 -27.04 -37.25
CA ASP A 92 -2.75 -27.58 -37.71
C ASP A 92 -3.93 -27.02 -36.92
N LYS A 93 -5.02 -26.81 -37.67
CA LYS A 93 -6.30 -26.31 -37.18
C LYS A 93 -7.03 -27.43 -36.42
N THR A 94 -7.01 -27.39 -35.10
CA THR A 94 -8.06 -28.01 -34.28
C THR A 94 -8.75 -26.91 -33.48
N GLY A 95 -10.05 -26.76 -33.77
CA GLY A 95 -10.90 -25.68 -33.30
C GLY A 95 -11.03 -25.64 -31.78
N LEU A 96 -10.62 -24.51 -31.21
CA LEU A 96 -11.01 -24.07 -29.88
C LEU A 96 -12.06 -22.98 -30.06
N TYR A 97 -13.30 -23.31 -29.73
CA TYR A 97 -14.45 -22.42 -29.77
C TYR A 97 -14.32 -21.40 -28.64
N MET A 98 -13.64 -20.28 -28.88
CA MET A 98 -13.74 -19.12 -27.99
C MET A 98 -14.99 -18.35 -28.38
N ALA A 99 -15.95 -18.33 -27.45
CA ALA A 99 -17.19 -17.60 -27.55
C ALA A 99 -16.92 -16.14 -27.95
N LYS A 100 -17.56 -15.74 -29.06
CA LYS A 100 -17.56 -14.38 -29.60
C LYS A 100 -18.45 -13.52 -28.70
N GLY A 101 -17.93 -13.10 -27.55
CA GLY A 101 -18.58 -12.11 -26.68
C GLY A 101 -18.63 -10.77 -27.37
N GLY A 102 -19.85 -10.27 -27.64
CA GLY A 102 -20.11 -9.01 -28.29
C GLY A 102 -19.47 -7.84 -27.56
N GLY A 103 -18.71 -7.02 -28.29
CA GLY A 103 -18.16 -5.76 -27.83
C GLY A 103 -19.26 -4.72 -27.61
N GLY A 104 -19.96 -4.82 -26.48
CA GLY A 104 -20.61 -3.68 -25.88
C GLY A 104 -19.58 -2.92 -25.08
N SER A 105 -19.27 -1.70 -25.50
CA SER A 105 -18.64 -0.68 -24.66
C SER A 105 -19.62 -0.21 -23.58
N GLY A 106 -20.19 -1.16 -22.83
CA GLY A 106 -20.92 -0.91 -21.59
C GLY A 106 -19.92 -0.40 -20.58
N GLY A 107 -20.12 0.83 -20.15
CA GLY A 107 -19.11 1.62 -19.49
C GLY A 107 -18.71 0.98 -18.18
N PHE A 108 -17.43 1.06 -17.84
CA PHE A 108 -16.94 0.89 -16.48
C PHE A 108 -17.85 1.55 -15.43
N PHE A 109 -18.41 2.73 -15.76
CA PHE A 109 -19.36 3.45 -14.92
C PHE A 109 -20.73 2.78 -14.77
N ASP A 110 -21.19 1.98 -15.73
CA ASP A 110 -22.45 1.23 -15.63
C ASP A 110 -22.33 0.10 -14.60
N ASN A 111 -21.13 -0.52 -14.51
CA ASN A 111 -20.84 -1.52 -13.48
C ASN A 111 -20.64 -0.87 -12.10
N ILE A 112 -20.06 0.34 -12.04
CA ILE A 112 -20.01 1.12 -10.79
C ILE A 112 -21.42 1.47 -10.30
N GLY A 113 -22.32 1.88 -11.20
CA GLY A 113 -23.71 2.19 -10.86
C GLY A 113 -24.39 1.00 -10.18
N LYS A 114 -24.26 -0.19 -10.77
CA LYS A 114 -24.79 -1.44 -10.19
C LYS A 114 -24.19 -1.77 -8.82
N PHE A 115 -22.89 -1.54 -8.66
CA PHE A 115 -22.21 -1.75 -7.39
C PHE A 115 -22.72 -0.82 -6.27
N PHE A 116 -22.96 0.46 -6.58
CA PHE A 116 -23.56 1.38 -5.61
C PHE A 116 -25.04 1.08 -5.36
N ASP A 117 -25.78 0.64 -6.38
CA ASP A 117 -27.18 0.21 -6.22
C ASP A 117 -27.27 -1.02 -5.29
N GLU A 118 -26.33 -1.96 -5.41
CA GLU A 118 -26.23 -3.13 -4.53
C GLU A 118 -25.87 -2.75 -3.08
N LEU A 119 -24.94 -1.81 -2.89
CA LEU A 119 -24.61 -1.28 -1.56
C LEU A 119 -25.77 -0.49 -0.92
N ASN A 120 -26.59 0.19 -1.72
CA ASN A 120 -27.71 0.99 -1.23
C ASN A 120 -28.97 0.13 -0.96
N ASN A 121 -29.11 -0.99 -1.66
CA ASN A 121 -30.23 -1.91 -1.51
C ASN A 121 -29.90 -2.99 -0.47
N GLY A 122 -29.55 -2.55 0.76
CA GLY A 122 -29.10 -3.37 1.89
C GLY A 122 -30.12 -4.39 2.40
N GLY A 123 -30.36 -5.42 1.58
CA GLY A 123 -31.38 -6.44 1.76
C GLY A 123 -30.76 -7.82 1.96
N ASP A 124 -30.83 -8.26 3.21
CA ASP A 124 -31.00 -9.64 3.68
C ASP A 124 -29.93 -10.67 3.28
N GLY A 125 -29.16 -11.06 4.29
CA GLY A 125 -28.07 -12.03 4.17
C GLY A 125 -28.57 -13.41 3.76
N SER A 126 -28.19 -13.84 2.56
CA SER A 126 -28.04 -15.26 2.28
C SER A 126 -26.85 -15.76 3.08
N GLU A 127 -27.13 -16.57 4.11
CA GLU A 127 -26.15 -17.42 4.78
C GLU A 127 -25.62 -18.43 3.74
N ASP A 128 -24.62 -18.01 2.95
CA ASP A 128 -23.88 -18.94 2.10
C ASP A 128 -23.03 -19.82 3.02
N GLU A 129 -23.44 -21.09 3.12
CA GLU A 129 -22.74 -22.14 3.84
C GLU A 129 -21.29 -22.21 3.35
N ASN A 130 -20.38 -21.82 4.24
CA ASN A 130 -18.93 -21.87 4.10
C ASN A 130 -18.43 -23.31 3.83
N GLY A 131 -18.48 -23.71 2.56
CA GLY A 131 -17.46 -24.58 2.00
C GLY A 131 -16.25 -23.72 1.65
N GLU A 132 -15.28 -23.61 2.58
CA GLU A 132 -13.95 -23.09 2.28
C GLU A 132 -13.18 -24.07 1.37
N ASP A 133 -13.75 -24.37 0.21
CA ASP A 133 -13.01 -24.97 -0.88
C ASP A 133 -12.14 -23.84 -1.42
N ASP A 134 -10.93 -23.72 -0.86
CA ASP A 134 -9.80 -23.06 -1.51
C ASP A 134 -9.62 -23.76 -2.86
N MET A 135 -10.44 -23.38 -3.84
CA MET A 135 -10.46 -23.95 -5.16
C MET A 135 -9.21 -23.43 -5.84
N ASP A 136 -8.13 -24.18 -5.69
CA ASP A 136 -6.88 -23.94 -6.38
C ASP A 136 -7.17 -23.94 -7.88
N PHE A 137 -7.28 -22.75 -8.46
CA PHE A 137 -7.40 -22.62 -9.90
C PHE A 137 -6.17 -23.29 -10.52
N ILE A 138 -6.40 -24.32 -11.34
CA ILE A 138 -5.32 -25.05 -12.01
C ILE A 138 -4.50 -24.03 -12.82
N GLY A 139 -3.22 -23.86 -12.45
CA GLY A 139 -2.33 -22.87 -13.06
C GLY A 139 -2.35 -21.48 -12.40
N SER A 140 -2.93 -21.36 -11.22
CA SER A 140 -2.74 -20.23 -10.31
C SER A 140 -1.61 -20.52 -9.31
N SER A 141 -0.83 -19.48 -9.00
CA SER A 141 0.21 -19.53 -7.97
C SER A 141 0.04 -18.32 -7.06
N ARG A 142 -0.11 -18.56 -5.76
CA ARG A 142 -0.26 -17.50 -4.77
C ARG A 142 1.05 -16.73 -4.61
N ILE A 143 1.01 -15.42 -4.81
CA ILE A 143 2.19 -14.55 -4.65
C ILE A 143 2.37 -14.22 -3.18
N PHE A 144 1.34 -13.64 -2.54
CA PHE A 144 1.34 -13.36 -1.11
C PHE A 144 -0.08 -13.21 -0.55
N THR A 145 -0.17 -13.22 0.78
CA THR A 145 -1.41 -13.00 1.53
C THR A 145 -1.17 -11.97 2.62
N ILE A 146 -2.04 -10.97 2.70
CA ILE A 146 -2.02 -9.94 3.73
C ILE A 146 -3.18 -10.23 4.69
N PRO A 147 -2.91 -10.68 5.93
CA PRO A 147 -3.94 -10.81 6.94
C PRO A 147 -4.47 -9.44 7.34
N ALA A 148 -5.76 -9.36 7.63
CA ALA A 148 -6.45 -8.15 8.06
C ALA A 148 -7.29 -8.43 9.30
N LYS A 149 -7.40 -7.43 10.16
CA LYS A 149 -8.28 -7.44 11.34
C LYS A 149 -9.70 -7.04 10.95
N SER A 150 -9.82 -6.04 10.06
CA SER A 150 -11.10 -5.62 9.47
C SER A 150 -10.87 -5.05 8.07
N ILE A 151 -11.80 -5.36 7.16
CA ILE A 151 -11.79 -4.90 5.77
C ILE A 151 -13.17 -4.36 5.41
N LYS A 152 -13.23 -3.12 4.91
CA LYS A 152 -14.43 -2.59 4.24
C LYS A 152 -14.36 -2.96 2.76
N ILE A 153 -14.73 -4.21 2.43
CA ILE A 153 -14.51 -4.85 1.12
C ILE A 153 -14.96 -3.95 -0.02
N GLY A 154 -16.17 -3.40 0.06
CA GLY A 154 -16.71 -2.56 -0.99
C GLY A 154 -15.88 -1.28 -1.25
N GLY A 155 -15.55 -0.54 -0.18
CA GLY A 155 -14.76 0.68 -0.29
C GLY A 155 -13.33 0.42 -0.75
N LEU A 156 -12.69 -0.63 -0.23
CA LEU A 156 -11.34 -1.02 -0.59
C LEU A 156 -11.26 -1.49 -2.06
N ARG A 157 -12.21 -2.31 -2.51
CA ARG A 157 -12.31 -2.78 -3.90
C ARG A 157 -12.46 -1.62 -4.86
N LEU A 158 -13.35 -0.67 -4.57
CA LEU A 158 -13.55 0.52 -5.40
C LEU A 158 -12.27 1.34 -5.51
N PHE A 159 -11.64 1.62 -4.36
CA PHE A 159 -10.38 2.38 -4.30
C PHE A 159 -9.28 1.72 -5.13
N LEU A 160 -9.04 0.43 -4.93
CA LEU A 160 -8.00 -0.31 -5.63
C LEU A 160 -8.30 -0.45 -7.12
N THR A 161 -9.56 -0.61 -7.51
CA THR A 161 -9.92 -0.65 -8.92
C THR A 161 -9.60 0.66 -9.62
N LEU A 162 -9.92 1.80 -9.00
CA LEU A 162 -9.59 3.13 -9.56
C LEU A 162 -8.08 3.32 -9.68
N TYR A 163 -7.32 2.92 -8.66
CA TYR A 163 -5.86 2.94 -8.70
C TYR A 163 -5.31 2.12 -9.88
N LEU A 164 -5.72 0.84 -9.97
CA LEU A 164 -5.26 -0.10 -10.99
C LEU A 164 -5.64 0.34 -12.41
N MET A 165 -6.79 0.99 -12.57
CA MET A 165 -7.16 1.63 -13.83
C MET A 165 -6.24 2.78 -14.22
N GLY A 166 -5.82 3.58 -13.24
CA GLY A 166 -4.80 4.61 -13.43
C GLY A 166 -3.46 4.03 -13.90
N GLN A 167 -3.15 2.79 -13.51
CA GLN A 167 -1.91 2.10 -13.86
C GLN A 167 -1.94 1.31 -15.17
N GLN A 168 -3.06 1.29 -15.92
CA GLN A 168 -3.20 0.52 -17.17
C GLN A 168 -2.18 0.88 -18.27
N ASN A 169 -1.64 2.09 -18.21
CA ASN A 169 -0.67 2.62 -19.18
C ASN A 169 0.76 2.71 -18.63
N SER A 170 1.02 2.07 -17.49
CA SER A 170 2.32 2.04 -16.84
C SER A 170 2.85 0.61 -16.77
N PRO A 171 4.15 0.36 -17.05
CA PRO A 171 5.15 1.32 -17.55
C PRO A 171 5.02 1.62 -19.06
N GLU A 172 4.18 0.87 -19.79
CA GLU A 172 3.93 1.07 -21.22
C GLU A 172 2.44 1.24 -21.50
N LYS A 173 2.09 1.99 -22.55
CA LYS A 173 0.70 2.20 -22.94
C LYS A 173 -0.02 0.88 -23.22
N GLY A 174 -1.15 0.66 -22.54
CA GLY A 174 -1.96 -0.56 -22.65
C GLY A 174 -1.24 -1.82 -22.19
N SER A 175 -0.30 -1.72 -21.25
CA SER A 175 0.38 -2.86 -20.62
C SER A 175 -0.60 -3.76 -19.87
N TRP A 176 -1.56 -3.15 -19.17
CA TRP A 176 -2.53 -3.86 -18.34
C TRP A 176 -3.95 -3.54 -18.75
N LYS A 177 -4.82 -4.54 -18.66
CA LYS A 177 -6.25 -4.40 -18.78
C LYS A 177 -6.90 -4.86 -17.49
N ALA A 178 -7.47 -3.92 -16.74
CA ALA A 178 -8.26 -4.26 -15.57
C ALA A 178 -9.63 -4.79 -16.02
N ASN A 179 -10.04 -5.90 -15.43
CA ASN A 179 -11.35 -6.50 -15.58
C ASN A 179 -11.91 -6.78 -14.19
N GLN A 180 -13.20 -6.53 -13.99
CA GLN A 180 -13.88 -6.91 -12.75
C GLN A 180 -14.61 -8.22 -13.04
N SER A 181 -14.20 -9.30 -12.38
CA SER A 181 -14.72 -10.64 -12.59
C SER A 181 -15.54 -11.11 -11.39
N GLY A 182 -16.70 -10.51 -11.15
CA GLY A 182 -17.58 -10.86 -10.02
C GLY A 182 -17.48 -9.87 -8.87
N ASP A 183 -17.89 -10.28 -7.67
CA ASP A 183 -18.27 -9.34 -6.60
C ASP A 183 -17.12 -8.99 -5.63
N ALA A 184 -16.05 -9.78 -5.60
CA ALA A 184 -14.93 -9.59 -4.67
C ALA A 184 -13.54 -9.75 -5.29
N THR A 185 -13.43 -9.80 -6.62
CA THR A 185 -12.16 -10.00 -7.33
C THR A 185 -11.88 -8.89 -8.33
N ILE A 186 -10.61 -8.55 -8.47
CA ILE A 186 -10.11 -7.66 -9.51
C ILE A 186 -9.05 -8.43 -10.31
N ASP A 187 -9.29 -8.57 -11.61
CA ASP A 187 -8.36 -9.20 -12.52
C ASP A 187 -7.59 -8.14 -13.31
N LEU A 188 -6.27 -8.31 -13.42
CA LEU A 188 -5.43 -7.53 -14.31
C LEU A 188 -4.80 -8.47 -15.32
N ILE A 189 -5.30 -8.40 -16.56
CA ILE A 189 -4.79 -9.19 -17.66
C ILE A 189 -3.68 -8.40 -18.33
N TYR A 190 -2.49 -9.00 -18.44
CA TYR A 190 -1.39 -8.37 -19.13
C TYR A 190 -1.55 -8.45 -20.65
N ARG A 191 -1.04 -7.45 -21.37
CA ARG A 191 -1.27 -7.25 -22.82
C ARG A 191 -0.97 -8.47 -23.70
N ASP A 192 0.08 -9.22 -23.38
CA ASP A 192 0.51 -10.37 -24.17
C ASP A 192 -0.21 -11.68 -23.79
N GLN A 193 -1.13 -11.62 -22.82
CA GLN A 193 -1.91 -12.76 -22.29
C GLN A 193 -1.04 -13.88 -21.70
N SER A 194 0.24 -13.63 -21.42
CA SER A 194 1.13 -14.62 -20.79
C SER A 194 0.87 -14.80 -19.29
N GLY A 195 0.21 -13.82 -18.67
CA GLY A 195 -0.19 -13.90 -17.27
C GLY A 195 -1.26 -12.88 -16.91
N ALA A 196 -1.87 -13.09 -15.74
CA ALA A 196 -2.79 -12.17 -15.11
C ALA A 196 -2.58 -12.13 -13.60
N LEU A 197 -2.89 -10.99 -12.98
CA LEU A 197 -2.95 -10.85 -11.53
C LEU A 197 -4.41 -10.89 -11.09
N MET A 198 -4.70 -11.67 -10.05
CA MET A 198 -6.01 -11.73 -9.42
C MET A 198 -5.87 -11.22 -7.99
N VAL A 199 -6.57 -10.15 -7.66
CA VAL A 199 -6.67 -9.61 -6.30
C VAL A 199 -8.00 -10.05 -5.74
N ASN A 200 -7.98 -10.86 -4.68
CA ASN A 200 -9.18 -11.38 -4.05
C ASN A 200 -9.30 -10.82 -2.62
N PHE A 201 -10.48 -10.33 -2.29
CA PHE A 201 -10.82 -9.75 -1.00
C PHE A 201 -11.69 -10.73 -0.22
N LYS A 202 -11.19 -11.19 0.94
CA LYS A 202 -11.98 -11.87 1.97
C LYS A 202 -12.11 -10.95 3.19
N GLU A 203 -12.99 -11.29 4.13
CA GLU A 203 -13.19 -10.47 5.33
C GLU A 203 -11.94 -10.41 6.23
N ASP A 204 -11.15 -11.48 6.23
CA ASP A 204 -9.98 -11.71 7.09
C ASP A 204 -8.63 -11.48 6.39
N LYS A 205 -8.60 -11.45 5.06
CA LYS A 205 -7.36 -11.37 4.29
C LYS A 205 -7.54 -10.86 2.88
N ILE A 206 -6.45 -10.34 2.34
CA ILE A 206 -6.30 -10.00 0.92
C ILE A 206 -5.30 -10.98 0.33
N THR A 207 -5.68 -11.69 -0.73
CA THR A 207 -4.79 -12.62 -1.44
C THR A 207 -4.51 -12.09 -2.83
N ILE A 208 -3.25 -12.20 -3.26
CA ILE A 208 -2.85 -11.91 -4.63
C ILE A 208 -2.30 -13.17 -5.26
N ASP A 209 -2.96 -13.60 -6.32
CA ASP A 209 -2.61 -14.80 -7.07
C ASP A 209 -2.17 -14.43 -8.48
N ARG A 210 -1.14 -15.11 -8.97
CA ARG A 210 -0.65 -15.06 -10.34
C ARG A 210 -1.35 -16.15 -11.14
N LEU A 211 -1.92 -15.80 -12.28
CA LEU A 211 -2.48 -16.75 -13.25
C LEU A 211 -1.52 -16.87 -14.44
N GLY A 212 -1.25 -18.10 -14.87
CA GLY A 212 -0.44 -18.40 -16.06
C GLY A 212 0.70 -19.38 -15.78
N SER A 213 0.85 -20.38 -16.64
CA SER A 213 1.87 -21.44 -16.45
C SER A 213 3.28 -21.05 -16.88
N ALA A 214 3.41 -20.08 -17.79
CA ALA A 214 4.69 -19.64 -18.35
C ALA A 214 4.68 -18.13 -18.67
N PRO A 215 4.67 -17.27 -17.63
CA PRO A 215 4.64 -15.82 -17.81
C PRO A 215 5.88 -15.32 -18.56
N SER A 216 5.70 -14.29 -19.39
CA SER A 216 6.82 -13.68 -20.12
C SER A 216 7.76 -12.94 -19.16
N THR A 217 9.06 -12.84 -19.48
CA THR A 217 10.00 -12.05 -18.67
C THR A 217 9.56 -10.59 -18.54
N LYS A 218 8.88 -10.07 -19.57
CA LYS A 218 8.34 -8.71 -19.56
C LYS A 218 7.16 -8.58 -18.59
N TYR A 219 6.28 -9.57 -18.56
CA TYR A 219 5.21 -9.66 -17.56
C TYR A 219 5.80 -9.61 -16.15
N LEU A 220 6.78 -10.47 -15.83
CA LEU A 220 7.37 -10.56 -14.49
C LEU A 220 7.99 -9.22 -14.04
N MET A 221 8.71 -8.53 -14.93
CA MET A 221 9.27 -7.22 -14.64
C MET A 221 8.18 -6.17 -14.33
N HIS A 222 7.10 -6.16 -15.11
CA HIS A 222 6.00 -5.20 -14.91
C HIS A 222 5.14 -5.55 -13.71
N GLU A 223 4.97 -6.84 -13.43
CA GLU A 223 4.26 -7.38 -12.27
C GLU A 223 4.91 -6.88 -10.98
N SER A 224 6.23 -7.01 -10.82
CA SER A 224 6.90 -6.49 -9.63
C SER A 224 6.68 -4.99 -9.42
N GLN A 225 6.63 -4.20 -10.50
CA GLN A 225 6.34 -2.76 -10.40
C GLN A 225 4.90 -2.50 -9.97
N MET A 226 3.94 -3.21 -10.55
CA MET A 226 2.52 -3.10 -10.20
C MET A 226 2.26 -3.49 -8.75
N LEU A 227 2.81 -4.62 -8.30
CA LEU A 227 2.62 -5.12 -6.94
C LEU A 227 3.25 -4.19 -5.89
N ASN A 228 4.44 -3.64 -6.16
CA ASN A 228 5.04 -2.66 -5.25
C ASN A 228 4.19 -1.40 -5.14
N GLY A 229 3.68 -0.88 -6.27
CA GLY A 229 2.78 0.27 -6.26
C GLY A 229 1.48 -0.02 -5.51
N LEU A 230 0.91 -1.21 -5.68
CA LEU A 230 -0.27 -1.65 -4.93
C LEU A 230 0.00 -1.71 -3.42
N LEU A 231 1.14 -2.24 -3.00
CA LEU A 231 1.53 -2.29 -1.59
C LEU A 231 1.77 -0.88 -1.00
N ASP A 232 2.34 0.04 -1.78
CA ASP A 232 2.49 1.45 -1.37
C ASP A 232 1.12 2.08 -1.09
N GLU A 233 0.12 1.83 -1.93
CA GLU A 233 -1.23 2.34 -1.71
C GLU A 233 -1.93 1.68 -0.52
N LEU A 234 -1.76 0.37 -0.32
CA LEU A 234 -2.30 -0.30 0.87
C LEU A 234 -1.68 0.26 2.16
N GLU A 235 -0.38 0.55 2.16
CA GLU A 235 0.31 1.18 3.29
C GLU A 235 -0.24 2.59 3.54
N ASN A 236 -0.47 3.38 2.48
CA ASN A 236 -1.11 4.69 2.58
C ASN A 236 -2.54 4.60 3.16
N ILE A 237 -3.31 3.56 2.87
CA ILE A 237 -4.64 3.36 3.47
C ILE A 237 -4.53 3.02 4.96
N VAL A 238 -3.55 2.17 5.32
CA VAL A 238 -3.39 1.67 6.69
C VAL A 238 -2.79 2.71 7.61
N ASP A 239 -1.82 3.50 7.16
CA ASP A 239 -1.06 4.45 7.98
C ASP A 239 -1.33 5.92 7.62
N GLY A 240 -2.02 6.20 6.51
CA GLY A 240 -2.26 7.56 6.04
C GLY A 240 -3.29 8.33 6.86
N GLY A 241 -2.82 9.33 7.58
CA GLY A 241 -3.66 10.37 8.18
C GLY A 241 -4.25 10.06 9.55
N ASP A 242 -4.90 11.08 10.12
CA ASP A 242 -5.55 11.07 11.43
C ASP A 242 -7.00 10.57 11.29
N VAL A 243 -7.15 9.32 10.87
CA VAL A 243 -8.45 8.64 10.70
C VAL A 243 -8.63 7.62 11.83
N ASN A 244 -9.81 7.58 12.44
CA ASN A 244 -10.13 6.59 13.47
C ASN A 244 -10.01 5.16 12.91
N GLU A 245 -9.60 4.20 13.74
CA GLU A 245 -9.42 2.80 13.33
C GLU A 245 -10.70 2.21 12.70
N ASP A 246 -11.87 2.50 13.27
CA ASP A 246 -13.18 2.04 12.78
C ASP A 246 -13.59 2.66 11.43
N ASP A 247 -13.05 3.84 11.11
CA ASP A 247 -13.33 4.55 9.86
C ASP A 247 -12.42 4.11 8.71
N ARG A 248 -11.29 3.44 9.00
CA ARG A 248 -10.33 2.96 7.99
C ARG A 248 -10.92 1.87 7.09
N LEU A 249 -10.44 1.82 5.84
CA LEU A 249 -10.85 0.80 4.86
C LEU A 249 -10.19 -0.56 5.13
N LEU A 250 -8.98 -0.54 5.70
CA LEU A 250 -8.17 -1.70 6.01
C LEU A 250 -7.49 -1.47 7.36
N VAL A 251 -7.64 -2.43 8.27
CA VAL A 251 -6.91 -2.47 9.54
C VAL A 251 -6.10 -3.75 9.60
N LEU A 252 -4.79 -3.64 9.79
CA LEU A 252 -3.91 -4.79 9.91
C LEU A 252 -3.87 -5.32 11.35
N PRO A 253 -3.70 -6.64 11.57
CA PRO A 253 -3.43 -7.17 12.89
C PRO A 253 -2.06 -6.69 13.39
N ALA A 254 -1.94 -6.44 14.70
CA ALA A 254 -0.64 -6.20 15.32
C ALA A 254 0.28 -7.41 15.09
N PRO A 255 1.55 -7.23 14.67
CA PRO A 255 2.38 -6.02 14.78
C PRO A 255 2.31 -5.04 13.58
N GLY A 256 1.43 -5.24 12.60
CA GLY A 256 1.29 -4.36 11.43
C GLY A 256 2.39 -4.53 10.37
N ASP A 257 3.22 -5.57 10.46
CA ASP A 257 4.36 -5.81 9.55
C ASP A 257 3.99 -6.60 8.27
N ALA A 258 2.71 -6.91 8.08
CA ALA A 258 2.22 -7.76 7.00
C ALA A 258 2.58 -7.22 5.60
N ILE A 259 2.49 -5.91 5.39
CA ILE A 259 2.83 -5.27 4.11
C ILE A 259 4.32 -5.40 3.80
N ASN A 260 5.18 -5.19 4.81
CA ASN A 260 6.63 -5.33 4.63
C ASN A 260 7.03 -6.78 4.31
N LYS A 261 6.40 -7.76 4.97
CA LYS A 261 6.59 -9.18 4.64
C LYS A 261 6.16 -9.51 3.20
N ALA A 262 5.08 -8.90 2.72
CA ALA A 262 4.66 -9.04 1.33
C ALA A 262 5.70 -8.45 0.35
N ARG A 263 6.29 -7.29 0.66
CA ARG A 263 7.38 -6.69 -0.14
C ARG A 263 8.59 -7.61 -0.23
N ASP A 264 8.99 -8.21 0.89
CA ASP A 264 10.11 -9.16 0.92
C ASP A 264 9.83 -10.38 0.04
N THR A 265 8.58 -10.86 0.00
CA THR A 265 8.17 -11.99 -0.84
C THR A 265 8.28 -11.68 -2.34
N ILE A 266 7.90 -10.47 -2.76
CA ILE A 266 7.99 -10.04 -4.17
C ILE A 266 9.45 -9.97 -4.64
N ALA A 267 10.39 -9.64 -3.77
CA ALA A 267 11.80 -9.51 -4.12
C ALA A 267 12.44 -10.83 -4.58
N PHE A 268 11.84 -11.98 -4.24
CA PHE A 268 12.36 -13.32 -4.54
C PHE A 268 11.44 -14.15 -5.46
N SER A 269 10.37 -13.56 -6.03
CA SER A 269 9.37 -14.27 -6.86
C SER A 269 9.69 -14.36 -8.34
#